data_AF-A0AAN6JMZ9-F1
#
_entry.id   AF-A0AAN6JMZ9-F1
#
_cell.length_a   1.000
_cell.length_b   1.000
_cell.length_c   1.000
_cell.angle_alpha   90.00
_cell.angle_beta   90.00
_cell.angle_gamma   90.00
#
_symmetry.space_group_name_H-M   'P 1'
#
loop_
_entity.id
_entity.type
_entity.pdbx_description
1 polymer ?
#
loop_
_entity_poly.entity_id
_entity_poly.type
_entity_poly.pdbx_seq_one_letter_code
_entity_poly.pdbx_strand_id
1 'polypeptide(L)'
;MQITLVCLLVALSTYLLAVRRARYQIRDATLRRYSPKYAVSVEEAKRTGKPRLSDPKTGLQGVHDAQRILRAYAMHDMVFTVYSSLQFALFITYGIPSISSLLKRTSQLSDAANSPRRYVDTASLIASYLAYPLPALDLVDNSQPDPADEGLFEPDDPRSAIAMARTNFLHDRWRSKISRDDMLLTLCTFIEEPPKWVALYEWRQLTELEKEASFAVWRHIGRCFRIADIPETREALAEWREEYESRHMVFAESNQQVGGETVELLLWHVPKFFHPFARKVVVSLMYERLRLSMGYEKPSPWIYTLTYTLLRLRANFIKHLMLPRKTPKTIVPFDHSKDYFTSVDLPAVCPASGARASEGRTCPVGGHAIAEKDSGTAVPKGPRMTNTWFDVMPMYSLPAKRWSARWVYERVCFVDPAERWGAAKWRASTLAAAAPGIKAPVEGLGGFRLEELGPAGLERKGIDEIKREAERLNGGRPLKGPWAIP
;
A
#
# COMPACT_ATOMS: atom_id res chain seq x y z
N MET A 1 -38.16 14.16 -30.91
CA MET A 1 -37.16 13.09 -31.07
C MET A 1 -35.83 13.60 -31.62
N GLN A 2 -35.81 14.35 -32.74
CA GLN A 2 -34.56 14.89 -33.32
C GLN A 2 -33.81 15.87 -32.41
N ILE A 3 -34.51 16.80 -31.74
CA ILE A 3 -33.87 17.77 -30.82
C ILE A 3 -33.21 17.04 -29.63
N THR A 4 -33.87 16.05 -29.04
CA THR A 4 -33.33 15.24 -27.93
C THR A 4 -32.07 14.49 -28.34
N LEU A 5 -32.03 13.91 -29.54
CA LEU A 5 -30.85 13.22 -30.06
C LEU A 5 -29.68 14.20 -30.28
N VAL A 6 -29.94 15.38 -30.85
CA VAL A 6 -28.92 16.42 -31.03
C VAL A 6 -28.36 16.89 -29.68
N CYS A 7 -29.22 17.14 -28.69
CA CYS A 7 -28.77 17.51 -27.34
C CYS A 7 -27.90 16.43 -26.69
N LEU A 8 -28.26 15.15 -26.82
CA LEU A 8 -27.47 14.03 -26.31
C LEU A 8 -26.10 13.92 -27.00
N LEU A 9 -26.05 14.09 -28.32
CA LEU A 9 -24.79 14.07 -29.07
C LEU A 9 -23.88 15.24 -28.71
N VAL A 10 -24.43 16.44 -28.53
CA VAL A 10 -23.68 17.62 -28.07
C VAL A 10 -23.15 17.42 -26.66
N ALA A 11 -23.98 16.90 -25.74
CA ALA A 11 -23.56 16.62 -24.37
C ALA A 11 -22.46 15.55 -24.32
N LEU A 12 -22.60 14.46 -25.08
CA LEU A 12 -21.59 13.40 -25.18
C LEU A 12 -20.29 13.94 -25.79
N SER A 13 -20.36 14.71 -26.88
CA SER A 13 -19.18 15.29 -27.53
C SER A 13 -18.45 16.26 -26.59
N THR A 14 -19.20 17.11 -25.87
CA THR A 14 -18.66 18.04 -24.88
C THR A 14 -17.98 17.28 -23.74
N TYR A 15 -18.61 16.21 -23.25
CA TYR A 15 -18.04 15.35 -22.21
C TYR A 15 -16.73 14.69 -22.66
N LEU A 16 -16.70 14.08 -23.86
CA LEU A 16 -15.51 13.42 -24.39
C LEU A 16 -14.36 14.42 -24.62
N LEU A 17 -14.67 15.64 -25.07
CA LEU A 17 -13.68 16.72 -25.17
C LEU A 17 -13.13 17.14 -23.80
N ALA A 18 -14.01 17.26 -22.80
CA ALA A 18 -13.60 17.56 -21.43
C ALA A 18 -12.69 16.46 -20.86
N VAL A 19 -13.03 15.18 -21.06
CA VAL A 19 -12.20 14.03 -20.70
C VAL A 19 -10.84 14.12 -21.37
N ARG A 20 -10.79 14.31 -22.70
CA ARG A 20 -9.53 14.37 -23.45
C ARG A 20 -8.62 15.52 -23.00
N ARG A 21 -9.20 16.70 -22.72
CA ARG A 21 -8.46 17.88 -22.25
C ARG A 21 -7.94 17.70 -20.82
N ALA A 22 -8.72 17.03 -19.96
CA ALA A 22 -8.38 16.85 -18.56
C ALA A 22 -7.43 15.67 -18.30
N ARG A 23 -7.49 14.61 -19.11
CA ARG A 23 -6.82 13.31 -18.88
C ARG A 23 -5.31 13.41 -18.60
N TYR A 24 -4.59 14.33 -19.25
CA TYR A 24 -3.13 14.46 -19.09
C TYR A 24 -2.69 15.63 -18.20
N GLN A 25 -3.62 16.34 -17.56
CA GLN A 25 -3.30 17.55 -16.80
C GLN A 25 -2.29 17.31 -15.68
N ILE A 26 -2.45 16.22 -14.91
CA ILE A 26 -1.56 15.88 -13.78
C ILE A 26 -0.14 15.58 -14.30
N ARG A 27 -0.03 14.71 -15.32
CA ARG A 27 1.24 14.39 -15.98
C ARG A 27 1.93 15.65 -16.50
N ASP A 28 1.21 16.46 -17.26
CA ASP A 28 1.79 17.63 -17.92
C ASP A 28 2.19 18.72 -16.92
N ALA A 29 1.42 18.90 -15.85
CA ALA A 29 1.78 19.79 -14.75
C ALA A 29 3.06 19.31 -14.04
N THR A 30 3.17 18.00 -13.81
CA THR A 30 4.35 17.37 -13.19
C THR A 30 5.59 17.57 -14.05
N LEU A 31 5.51 17.27 -15.35
CA LEU A 31 6.64 17.46 -16.28
C LEU A 31 7.06 18.92 -16.37
N ARG A 32 6.10 19.86 -16.55
CA ARG A 32 6.41 21.29 -16.61
C ARG A 32 7.13 21.78 -15.35
N ARG A 33 6.77 21.25 -14.20
CA ARG A 33 7.31 21.66 -12.90
C ARG A 33 8.72 21.13 -12.63
N TYR A 34 8.97 19.87 -12.98
CA TYR A 34 10.15 19.13 -12.50
C TYR A 34 11.16 18.77 -13.59
N SER A 35 10.76 18.60 -14.86
CA SER A 35 11.70 18.32 -15.97
C SER A 35 12.78 19.42 -16.17
N PRO A 36 12.51 20.71 -15.90
CA PRO A 36 13.57 21.73 -15.95
C PRO A 36 14.61 21.59 -14.83
N LYS A 37 14.23 21.01 -13.69
CA LYS A 37 15.05 20.97 -12.46
C LYS A 37 15.96 19.75 -12.37
N TYR A 38 15.47 18.61 -12.85
CA TYR A 38 16.11 17.31 -12.62
C TYR A 38 16.46 16.61 -13.92
N ALA A 39 17.59 15.91 -13.92
CA ALA A 39 17.96 14.95 -14.96
C ALA A 39 17.34 13.58 -14.66
N VAL A 40 16.97 12.83 -15.71
CA VAL A 40 16.40 11.47 -15.58
C VAL A 40 17.43 10.36 -15.66
N SER A 41 18.63 10.63 -16.19
CA SER A 41 19.73 9.67 -16.30
C SER A 41 21.07 10.29 -15.90
N VAL A 42 22.09 9.44 -15.69
CA VAL A 42 23.45 9.88 -15.38
C VAL A 42 24.06 10.65 -16.57
N GLU A 43 23.78 10.21 -17.79
CA GLU A 43 24.24 10.84 -19.03
C GLU A 43 23.59 12.22 -19.21
N GLU A 44 22.28 12.32 -18.94
CA GLU A 44 21.61 13.61 -18.98
C GLU A 44 22.15 14.57 -17.91
N ALA A 45 22.40 14.06 -16.69
CA ALA A 45 22.98 14.86 -15.62
C ALA A 45 24.36 15.41 -16.02
N LYS A 46 25.23 14.57 -16.62
CA LYS A 46 26.53 14.99 -17.15
C LYS A 46 26.40 16.02 -18.29
N ARG A 47 25.44 15.83 -19.20
CA ARG A 47 25.24 16.71 -20.36
C ARG A 47 24.63 18.07 -20.01
N THR A 48 23.70 18.10 -19.06
CA THR A 48 22.90 19.30 -18.75
C THR A 48 23.36 20.02 -17.49
N GLY A 49 24.18 19.37 -16.66
CA GLY A 49 24.56 19.87 -15.32
C GLY A 49 23.43 19.80 -14.29
N LYS A 50 22.23 19.34 -14.65
CA LYS A 50 21.12 19.17 -13.72
C LYS A 50 21.39 18.00 -12.77
N PRO A 51 21.08 18.13 -11.47
CA PRO A 51 21.17 17.00 -10.56
C PRO A 51 20.06 15.97 -10.84
N ARG A 52 20.28 14.72 -10.43
CA ARG A 52 19.22 13.70 -10.39
C ARG A 52 18.42 13.83 -9.09
N LEU A 53 17.19 13.31 -9.07
CA LEU A 53 16.36 13.26 -7.86
C LEU A 53 17.00 12.41 -6.75
N SER A 54 17.76 11.38 -7.12
CA SER A 54 18.48 10.51 -6.19
C SER A 54 19.86 11.03 -5.78
N ASP A 55 20.31 12.19 -6.29
CA ASP A 55 21.62 12.75 -6.00
C ASP A 55 21.63 13.35 -4.58
N PRO A 56 22.55 12.93 -3.70
CA PRO A 56 22.67 13.48 -2.34
C PRO A 56 22.81 15.01 -2.29
N LYS A 57 23.35 15.64 -3.35
CA LYS A 57 23.48 17.11 -3.45
C LYS A 57 22.15 17.85 -3.44
N THR A 58 21.07 17.18 -3.84
CA THR A 58 19.72 17.76 -3.80
C THR A 58 19.16 17.83 -2.38
N GLY A 59 19.78 17.15 -1.42
CA GLY A 59 19.32 17.08 -0.04
C GLY A 59 17.94 16.43 0.06
N LEU A 60 17.23 16.74 1.15
CA LEU A 60 15.89 16.23 1.39
C LEU A 60 14.87 16.75 0.35
N GLN A 61 15.10 17.94 -0.22
CA GLN A 61 14.23 18.52 -1.26
C GLN A 61 14.07 17.60 -2.48
N GLY A 62 15.16 16.95 -2.95
CA GLY A 62 15.09 16.04 -4.10
C GLY A 62 14.22 14.82 -3.83
N VAL A 63 14.33 14.24 -2.63
CA VAL A 63 13.50 13.11 -2.18
C VAL A 63 12.03 13.52 -2.08
N HIS A 64 11.75 14.71 -1.54
CA HIS A 64 10.38 15.22 -1.40
C HIS A 64 9.75 15.54 -2.76
N ASP A 65 10.50 16.13 -3.69
CA ASP A 65 10.04 16.32 -5.07
C ASP A 65 9.76 14.98 -5.77
N ALA A 66 10.63 13.98 -5.57
CA ALA A 66 10.41 12.63 -6.06
C ALA A 66 9.13 12.02 -5.47
N GLN A 67 8.87 12.22 -4.18
CA GLN A 67 7.68 11.74 -3.51
C GLN A 67 6.40 12.40 -4.05
N ARG A 68 6.43 13.72 -4.32
CA ARG A 68 5.32 14.45 -4.96
C ARG A 68 5.01 13.90 -6.35
N ILE A 69 6.04 13.64 -7.16
CA ILE A 69 5.91 13.04 -8.49
C ILE A 69 5.30 11.63 -8.39
N LEU A 70 5.79 10.80 -7.46
CA LEU A 70 5.26 9.45 -7.22
C LEU A 70 3.78 9.49 -6.85
N ARG A 71 3.40 10.34 -5.90
CA ARG A 71 2.01 10.50 -5.46
C ARG A 71 1.09 10.93 -6.61
N ALA A 72 1.55 11.83 -7.49
CA ALA A 72 0.77 12.30 -8.62
C ALA A 72 0.29 11.15 -9.52
N TYR A 73 1.16 10.21 -9.90
CA TYR A 73 0.73 9.08 -10.73
C TYR A 73 0.12 7.93 -9.91
N ALA A 74 0.66 7.62 -8.74
CA ALA A 74 0.27 6.44 -7.96
C ALA A 74 -1.06 6.63 -7.23
N MET A 75 -1.43 7.87 -6.86
CA MET A 75 -2.64 8.17 -6.09
C MET A 75 -3.75 8.83 -6.92
N HIS A 76 -3.46 9.32 -8.14
CA HIS A 76 -4.50 9.87 -9.03
C HIS A 76 -4.69 9.06 -10.32
N ASP A 77 -3.63 8.89 -11.11
CA ASP A 77 -3.75 8.35 -12.47
C ASP A 77 -3.90 6.82 -12.49
N MET A 78 -3.02 6.11 -11.78
CA MET A 78 -2.77 4.66 -11.95
C MET A 78 -3.06 3.83 -10.71
N VAL A 79 -3.90 4.34 -9.80
CA VAL A 79 -4.11 3.78 -8.46
C VAL A 79 -4.35 2.28 -8.45
N PHE A 80 -5.28 1.80 -9.29
CA PHE A 80 -5.63 0.39 -9.35
C PHE A 80 -4.44 -0.48 -9.79
N THR A 81 -3.72 -0.07 -10.83
CA THR A 81 -2.64 -0.88 -11.41
C THR A 81 -1.39 -0.83 -10.54
N VAL A 82 -1.04 0.32 -9.97
CA VAL A 82 0.06 0.42 -8.99
C VAL A 82 -0.26 -0.46 -7.79
N TYR A 83 -1.45 -0.36 -7.21
CA TYR A 83 -1.85 -1.21 -6.08
C TYR A 83 -1.83 -2.71 -6.45
N SER A 84 -2.41 -3.09 -7.59
CA SER A 84 -2.43 -4.49 -8.05
C SER A 84 -1.03 -5.03 -8.32
N SER A 85 -0.13 -4.22 -8.89
CA SER A 85 1.26 -4.62 -9.12
C SER A 85 1.99 -4.94 -7.82
N LEU A 86 1.73 -4.18 -6.75
CA LEU A 86 2.31 -4.43 -5.43
C LEU A 86 1.71 -5.66 -4.74
N GLN A 87 0.44 -5.98 -5.01
CA GLN A 87 -0.13 -7.27 -4.59
C GLN A 87 0.56 -8.43 -5.31
N PHE A 88 0.85 -8.28 -6.59
CA PHE A 88 1.55 -9.30 -7.37
C PHE A 88 3.04 -9.39 -7.03
N ALA A 89 3.66 -8.30 -6.58
CA ALA A 89 5.03 -8.30 -6.08
C ALA A 89 5.25 -9.28 -4.92
N LEU A 90 4.21 -9.58 -4.12
CA LEU A 90 4.28 -10.60 -3.09
C LEU A 90 4.65 -11.97 -3.68
N PHE A 91 4.04 -12.37 -4.80
CA PHE A 91 4.38 -13.63 -5.45
C PHE A 91 5.85 -13.70 -5.84
N ILE A 92 6.45 -12.60 -6.32
CA ILE A 92 7.88 -12.56 -6.67
C ILE A 92 8.74 -12.95 -5.48
N THR A 93 8.43 -12.40 -4.30
CA THR A 93 9.16 -12.76 -3.06
C THR A 93 8.93 -14.21 -2.65
N TYR A 94 7.74 -14.77 -2.89
CA TYR A 94 7.44 -16.17 -2.61
C TYR A 94 8.12 -17.14 -3.58
N GLY A 95 8.56 -16.67 -4.74
CA GLY A 95 9.37 -17.44 -5.69
C GLY A 95 10.79 -17.72 -5.21
N ILE A 96 11.22 -17.10 -4.09
CA ILE A 96 12.54 -17.29 -3.50
C ILE A 96 12.43 -18.21 -2.26
N PRO A 97 13.10 -19.39 -2.24
CA PRO A 97 12.98 -20.34 -1.14
C PRO A 97 13.39 -19.81 0.25
N SER A 98 14.40 -18.93 0.34
CA SER A 98 14.81 -18.30 1.61
C SER A 98 13.68 -17.49 2.24
N ILE A 99 12.93 -16.75 1.42
CA ILE A 99 11.82 -15.90 1.84
C ILE A 99 10.58 -16.76 2.11
N SER A 100 10.18 -17.62 1.16
CA SER A 100 8.94 -18.40 1.27
C SER A 100 8.96 -19.38 2.46
N SER A 101 10.10 -19.98 2.75
CA SER A 101 10.26 -20.88 3.91
C SER A 101 10.11 -20.14 5.24
N LEU A 102 10.63 -18.91 5.33
CA LEU A 102 10.43 -18.04 6.49
C LEU A 102 8.94 -17.68 6.64
N LEU A 103 8.29 -17.24 5.56
CA LEU A 103 6.88 -16.87 5.58
C LEU A 103 5.99 -18.05 6.02
N LYS A 104 6.22 -19.23 5.43
CA LYS A 104 5.54 -20.48 5.82
C LYS A 104 5.73 -20.78 7.31
N ARG A 105 6.95 -20.65 7.84
CA ARG A 105 7.27 -20.93 9.25
C ARG A 105 6.63 -19.94 10.22
N THR A 106 6.52 -18.67 9.86
CA THR A 106 5.91 -17.66 10.75
C THR A 106 4.39 -17.75 10.82
N SER A 107 3.77 -18.41 9.85
CA SER A 107 2.32 -18.51 9.67
C SER A 107 1.58 -17.17 9.58
N GLN A 108 2.30 -16.05 9.48
CA GLN A 108 1.70 -14.71 9.46
C GLN A 108 1.02 -14.40 8.12
N LEU A 109 1.35 -15.11 7.04
CA LEU A 109 0.71 -14.97 5.73
C LEU A 109 -0.02 -16.23 5.26
N SER A 110 0.34 -17.40 5.81
CA SER A 110 -0.26 -18.69 5.44
C SER A 110 -1.47 -19.09 6.28
N ASP A 111 -1.58 -18.59 7.51
CA ASP A 111 -2.75 -18.83 8.36
C ASP A 111 -3.85 -17.79 8.09
N ALA A 112 -5.06 -18.27 7.77
CA ALA A 112 -6.25 -17.45 7.55
C ALA A 112 -6.59 -16.56 8.75
N ALA A 113 -6.20 -16.94 9.97
CA ALA A 113 -6.38 -16.11 11.16
C ALA A 113 -5.47 -14.86 11.17
N ASN A 114 -4.26 -14.95 10.60
CA ASN A 114 -3.18 -13.94 10.79
C ASN A 114 -2.86 -13.13 9.53
N SER A 115 -2.83 -13.78 8.36
CA SER A 115 -2.68 -13.19 7.02
C SER A 115 -3.39 -11.85 6.78
N PRO A 116 -4.62 -11.64 7.27
CA PRO A 116 -5.44 -10.49 6.90
C PRO A 116 -5.03 -9.24 7.65
N ARG A 117 -4.79 -9.40 8.95
CA ARG A 117 -4.19 -8.37 9.79
C ARG A 117 -2.81 -8.01 9.25
N ARG A 118 -1.99 -9.01 8.96
CA ARG A 118 -0.66 -8.84 8.39
C ARG A 118 -0.70 -8.04 7.08
N TYR A 119 -1.67 -8.33 6.22
CA TYR A 119 -1.87 -7.63 4.96
C TYR A 119 -2.20 -6.15 5.18
N VAL A 120 -3.17 -5.85 6.06
CA VAL A 120 -3.56 -4.46 6.37
C VAL A 120 -2.44 -3.70 7.04
N ASP A 121 -1.79 -4.27 8.05
CA ASP A 121 -0.64 -3.67 8.75
C ASP A 121 0.44 -3.28 7.75
N THR A 122 0.80 -4.21 6.86
CA THR A 122 1.84 -4.00 5.84
C THR A 122 1.40 -2.91 4.86
N ALA A 123 0.16 -2.96 4.37
CA ALA A 123 -0.37 -1.97 3.44
C ALA A 123 -0.48 -0.56 4.07
N SER A 124 -0.87 -0.46 5.34
CA SER A 124 -0.96 0.81 6.08
C SER A 124 0.43 1.38 6.37
N LEU A 125 1.42 0.55 6.75
CA LEU A 125 2.80 0.98 6.91
C LEU A 125 3.39 1.49 5.58
N ILE A 126 3.23 0.72 4.50
CA ILE A 126 3.68 1.11 3.15
C ILE A 126 3.03 2.42 2.71
N ALA A 127 1.71 2.52 2.81
CA ALA A 127 0.99 3.72 2.41
C ALA A 127 1.42 4.94 3.24
N SER A 128 1.81 4.76 4.50
CA SER A 128 2.24 5.86 5.36
C SER A 128 3.51 6.53 4.86
N TYR A 129 4.57 5.77 4.58
CA TYR A 129 5.81 6.37 4.06
C TYR A 129 5.75 6.73 2.56
N LEU A 130 4.67 6.41 1.85
CA LEU A 130 4.38 6.95 0.52
C LEU A 130 3.55 8.24 0.58
N ALA A 131 2.65 8.35 1.56
CA ALA A 131 1.75 9.48 1.72
C ALA A 131 2.40 10.65 2.49
N TYR A 132 3.11 10.37 3.58
CA TYR A 132 3.66 11.41 4.48
C TYR A 132 5.12 11.74 4.16
N PRO A 133 5.62 12.92 4.55
CA PRO A 133 7.00 13.34 4.30
C PRO A 133 8.04 12.28 4.66
N LEU A 134 8.93 11.93 3.72
CA LEU A 134 10.02 11.02 4.03
C LEU A 134 11.02 11.67 4.99
N PRO A 135 11.61 10.91 5.93
CA PRO A 135 12.49 11.50 6.92
C PRO A 135 13.88 11.78 6.32
N ALA A 136 14.62 12.74 6.91
CA ALA A 136 15.91 13.21 6.39
C ALA A 136 16.99 12.11 6.30
N LEU A 137 16.99 11.17 7.23
CA LEU A 137 18.05 10.18 7.50
C LEU A 137 19.41 10.84 7.75
N ASP A 138 20.17 11.10 6.69
CA ASP A 138 21.50 11.69 6.67
C ASP A 138 21.63 12.80 5.62
N LEU A 139 20.53 13.12 4.92
CA LEU A 139 20.49 14.19 3.93
C LEU A 139 20.40 15.55 4.62
N VAL A 140 20.95 16.58 3.97
CA VAL A 140 20.76 17.97 4.38
C VAL A 140 19.28 18.31 4.29
N ASP A 141 18.70 18.75 5.40
CA ASP A 141 17.30 19.21 5.42
C ASP A 141 17.21 20.63 4.83
N ASN A 142 17.04 20.66 3.51
CA ASN A 142 16.80 21.85 2.71
C ASN A 142 15.37 21.88 2.14
N SER A 143 14.48 21.02 2.64
CA SER A 143 13.13 20.86 2.11
C SER A 143 12.33 22.16 2.25
N GLN A 144 11.73 22.59 1.14
CA GLN A 144 10.88 23.76 1.08
C GLN A 144 9.40 23.34 1.02
N PRO A 145 8.52 24.09 1.72
CA PRO A 145 7.09 23.89 1.60
C PRO A 145 6.62 24.19 0.18
N ASP A 146 5.63 23.43 -0.28
CA ASP A 146 5.01 23.59 -1.59
C ASP A 146 3.57 24.06 -1.40
N PRO A 147 3.09 25.07 -2.13
CA PRO A 147 1.68 25.45 -2.06
C PRO A 147 0.72 24.29 -2.40
N ALA A 148 1.16 23.33 -3.21
CA ALA A 148 0.38 22.13 -3.54
C ALA A 148 0.32 21.10 -2.40
N ASP A 149 1.09 21.30 -1.34
CA ASP A 149 1.24 20.38 -0.22
C ASP A 149 0.47 20.78 1.04
N GLU A 150 -0.29 21.88 1.01
CA GLU A 150 -1.04 22.36 2.18
C GLU A 150 -1.89 21.24 2.79
N GLY A 151 -1.62 20.88 4.06
CA GLY A 151 -2.28 19.78 4.78
C GLY A 151 -1.75 18.38 4.47
N LEU A 152 -0.76 18.24 3.57
CA LEU A 152 -0.28 16.96 3.01
C LEU A 152 1.20 16.71 3.25
N PHE A 153 1.97 17.79 3.40
CA PHE A 153 3.42 17.76 3.58
C PHE A 153 3.79 18.77 4.68
N GLU A 154 3.26 18.54 5.87
CA GLU A 154 3.55 19.41 7.01
C GLU A 154 5.01 19.25 7.43
N PRO A 155 5.77 20.37 7.55
CA PRO A 155 7.08 20.34 8.17
C PRO A 155 6.96 19.71 9.56
N ASP A 156 7.86 18.80 9.89
CA ASP A 156 7.89 18.04 11.14
C ASP A 156 6.85 16.91 11.30
N ASP A 157 6.14 16.44 10.25
CA ASP A 157 5.30 15.23 10.36
C ASP A 157 6.15 13.95 10.58
N PRO A 158 6.07 13.29 11.77
CA PRO A 158 6.90 12.15 12.08
C PRO A 158 6.34 10.82 11.55
N ARG A 159 5.16 10.81 10.92
CA ARG A 159 4.44 9.56 10.61
C ARG A 159 5.23 8.60 9.73
N SER A 160 5.90 9.07 8.67
CA SER A 160 6.77 8.21 7.86
C SER A 160 7.91 7.62 8.67
N ALA A 161 8.58 8.44 9.49
CA ALA A 161 9.67 7.98 10.35
C ALA A 161 9.19 6.90 11.32
N ILE A 162 8.02 7.08 11.93
CA ILE A 162 7.41 6.10 12.84
C ILE A 162 7.05 4.80 12.11
N ALA A 163 6.40 4.88 10.93
CA ALA A 163 6.05 3.70 10.14
C ALA A 163 7.30 2.90 9.73
N MET A 164 8.36 3.60 9.32
CA MET A 164 9.62 2.96 8.94
C MET A 164 10.33 2.35 10.15
N ALA A 165 10.39 3.07 11.27
CA ALA A 165 10.94 2.56 12.52
C ALA A 165 10.18 1.33 13.03
N ARG A 166 8.85 1.34 12.92
CA ARG A 166 8.02 0.18 13.25
C ARG A 166 8.32 -1.02 12.35
N THR A 167 8.51 -0.77 11.05
CA THR A 167 8.89 -1.82 10.10
C THR A 167 10.26 -2.41 10.46
N ASN A 168 11.25 -1.57 10.76
CA ASN A 168 12.58 -1.99 11.23
C ASN A 168 12.48 -2.84 12.51
N PHE A 169 11.70 -2.39 13.50
CA PHE A 169 11.47 -3.16 14.74
C PHE A 169 10.88 -4.55 14.48
N LEU A 170 9.92 -4.66 13.54
CA LEU A 170 9.32 -5.94 13.19
C LEU A 170 10.30 -6.85 12.43
N HIS A 171 11.15 -6.29 11.57
CA HIS A 171 12.16 -7.02 10.81
C HIS A 171 13.38 -7.43 11.65
N ASP A 172 13.81 -6.61 12.61
CA ASP A 172 15.02 -6.87 13.41
C ASP A 172 14.90 -8.18 14.23
N ARG A 173 13.68 -8.60 14.56
CA ARG A 173 13.35 -9.88 15.20
C ARG A 173 13.71 -11.10 14.34
N TRP A 174 13.83 -10.91 13.03
CA TRP A 174 14.15 -11.92 12.03
C TRP A 174 15.46 -11.62 11.29
N ARG A 175 16.27 -10.67 11.78
CA ARG A 175 17.51 -10.21 11.13
C ARG A 175 18.51 -11.33 10.82
N SER A 176 18.55 -12.37 11.64
CA SER A 176 19.42 -13.54 11.42
C SER A 176 18.92 -14.49 10.31
N LYS A 177 17.70 -14.29 9.82
CA LYS A 177 17.03 -15.14 8.82
C LYS A 177 16.66 -14.40 7.54
N ILE A 178 16.59 -13.07 7.59
CA ILE A 178 16.35 -12.21 6.42
C ILE A 178 17.71 -11.72 5.93
N SER A 179 18.13 -12.15 4.75
CA SER A 179 19.38 -11.66 4.16
C SER A 179 19.24 -10.24 3.63
N ARG A 180 20.38 -9.56 3.47
CA ARG A 180 20.44 -8.25 2.79
C ARG A 180 19.88 -8.34 1.36
N ASP A 181 20.19 -9.41 0.65
CA ASP A 181 19.77 -9.63 -0.73
C ASP A 181 18.27 -9.90 -0.84
N ASP A 182 17.67 -10.63 0.11
CA ASP A 182 16.21 -10.80 0.19
C ASP A 182 15.49 -9.45 0.41
N MET A 183 16.06 -8.59 1.26
CA MET A 183 15.56 -7.23 1.47
C MET A 183 15.70 -6.37 0.20
N LEU A 184 16.85 -6.45 -0.49
CA LEU A 184 17.07 -5.71 -1.72
C LEU A 184 16.14 -6.20 -2.84
N LEU A 185 15.92 -7.51 -3.00
CA LEU A 185 14.94 -8.04 -3.96
C LEU A 185 13.54 -7.50 -3.65
N THR A 186 13.13 -7.56 -2.38
CA THR A 186 11.83 -7.03 -1.95
C THR A 186 11.71 -5.55 -2.31
N LEU A 187 12.75 -4.74 -2.06
CA LEU A 187 12.80 -3.34 -2.49
C LEU A 187 12.70 -3.17 -4.01
N CYS A 188 13.42 -3.99 -4.78
CA CYS A 188 13.37 -3.97 -6.24
C CYS A 188 11.95 -4.19 -6.77
N THR A 189 11.15 -5.04 -6.13
CA THR A 189 9.76 -5.26 -6.58
C THR A 189 8.93 -3.98 -6.52
N PHE A 190 9.11 -3.14 -5.49
CA PHE A 190 8.41 -1.86 -5.36
C PHE A 190 8.82 -0.83 -6.43
N ILE A 191 10.06 -0.92 -6.93
CA ILE A 191 10.61 -0.01 -7.94
C ILE A 191 10.18 -0.43 -9.34
N GLU A 192 10.30 -1.72 -9.66
CA GLU A 192 10.24 -2.23 -11.03
C GLU A 192 8.86 -2.74 -11.44
N GLU A 193 8.06 -3.29 -10.51
CA GLU A 193 6.75 -3.86 -10.86
C GLU A 193 5.72 -2.79 -11.28
N PRO A 194 5.56 -1.67 -10.57
CA PRO A 194 4.56 -0.68 -10.97
C PRO A 194 4.78 -0.11 -12.38
N PRO A 195 6.00 0.30 -12.79
CA PRO A 195 6.26 0.73 -14.16
C PRO A 195 5.96 -0.35 -15.22
N LYS A 196 6.34 -1.62 -14.96
CA LYS A 196 6.07 -2.75 -15.87
C LYS A 196 4.57 -2.98 -16.06
N TRP A 197 3.83 -3.02 -14.96
CA TRP A 197 2.37 -3.20 -14.99
C TRP A 197 1.65 -2.03 -15.64
N VAL A 198 2.06 -0.79 -15.36
CA VAL A 198 1.49 0.41 -16.00
C VAL A 198 1.74 0.38 -17.51
N ALA A 199 2.93 -0.02 -17.96
CA ALA A 199 3.23 -0.12 -19.39
C ALA A 199 2.36 -1.15 -20.13
N LEU A 200 1.95 -2.23 -19.45
CA LEU A 200 1.14 -3.30 -20.03
C LEU A 200 -0.37 -3.06 -19.95
N TYR A 201 -0.85 -2.48 -18.84
CA TYR A 201 -2.26 -2.53 -18.43
C TYR A 201 -2.93 -1.18 -18.19
N GLU A 202 -2.22 -0.06 -18.37
CA GLU A 202 -2.79 1.28 -18.17
C GLU A 202 -2.86 2.11 -19.44
N TRP A 203 -3.64 3.20 -19.36
CA TRP A 203 -3.98 4.06 -20.50
C TRP A 203 -2.83 4.94 -21.01
N ARG A 204 -1.75 5.06 -20.22
CA ARG A 204 -0.47 5.68 -20.60
C ARG A 204 0.67 4.98 -19.89
N GLN A 205 1.88 5.12 -20.43
CA GLN A 205 3.10 4.74 -19.75
C GLN A 205 3.52 5.80 -18.72
N LEU A 206 4.36 5.39 -17.76
CA LEU A 206 5.10 6.34 -16.93
C LEU A 206 6.18 7.02 -17.76
N THR A 207 6.35 8.31 -17.53
CA THR A 207 7.46 9.12 -18.08
C THR A 207 8.77 8.74 -17.41
N GLU A 208 9.91 8.99 -18.05
CA GLU A 208 11.22 8.69 -17.43
C GLU A 208 11.44 9.45 -16.13
N LEU A 209 10.91 10.67 -16.01
CA LEU A 209 10.93 11.43 -14.77
C LEU A 209 10.12 10.76 -13.65
N GLU A 210 8.93 10.22 -13.96
CA GLU A 210 8.12 9.49 -12.97
C GLU A 210 8.82 8.20 -12.51
N LYS A 211 9.49 7.50 -13.42
CA LYS A 211 10.26 6.29 -13.08
C LYS A 211 11.50 6.62 -12.25
N GLU A 212 12.23 7.68 -12.59
CA GLU A 212 13.37 8.17 -11.81
C GLU A 212 12.94 8.65 -10.42
N ALA A 213 11.80 9.35 -10.31
CA ALA A 213 11.23 9.75 -9.04
C ALA A 213 10.86 8.53 -8.17
N SER A 214 10.23 7.52 -8.77
CA SER A 214 9.92 6.26 -8.08
C SER A 214 11.18 5.60 -7.55
N PHE A 215 12.24 5.54 -8.36
CA PHE A 215 13.53 5.01 -7.95
C PHE A 215 14.15 5.82 -6.80
N ALA A 216 14.19 7.15 -6.88
CA ALA A 216 14.75 8.00 -5.84
C ALA A 216 14.03 7.82 -4.50
N VAL A 217 12.69 7.78 -4.50
CA VAL A 217 11.86 7.53 -3.32
C VAL A 217 12.20 6.18 -2.69
N TRP A 218 12.12 5.10 -3.46
CA TRP A 218 12.33 3.76 -2.92
C TRP A 218 13.78 3.49 -2.56
N ARG A 219 14.75 4.08 -3.27
CA ARG A 219 16.16 4.01 -2.87
C ARG A 219 16.38 4.66 -1.51
N HIS A 220 15.79 5.84 -1.27
CA HIS A 220 15.84 6.48 0.05
C HIS A 220 15.16 5.64 1.12
N ILE A 221 13.99 5.07 0.82
CA ILE A 221 13.30 4.13 1.72
C ILE A 221 14.19 2.92 2.07
N GLY A 222 14.88 2.35 1.08
CA GLY A 222 15.82 1.25 1.29
C GLY A 222 16.98 1.61 2.23
N ARG A 223 17.50 2.84 2.13
CA ARG A 223 18.53 3.35 3.05
C ARG A 223 18.00 3.46 4.48
N CYS A 224 16.77 3.95 4.66
CA CYS A 224 16.09 3.98 5.96
C CYS A 224 15.85 2.57 6.54
N PHE A 225 15.66 1.56 5.69
CA PHE A 225 15.59 0.14 6.07
C PHE A 225 16.97 -0.52 6.26
N ARG A 226 18.06 0.26 6.25
CA ARG A 226 19.43 -0.21 6.50
C ARG A 226 19.89 -1.27 5.48
N ILE A 227 19.38 -1.19 4.25
CA ILE A 227 19.83 -2.03 3.14
C ILE A 227 21.13 -1.44 2.60
N ALA A 228 22.22 -2.19 2.74
CA ALA A 228 23.54 -1.79 2.22
C ALA A 228 23.62 -2.01 0.70
N ASP A 229 24.49 -1.21 0.06
CA ASP A 229 24.90 -1.35 -1.33
C ASP A 229 23.74 -1.38 -2.34
N ILE A 230 22.77 -0.47 -2.17
CA ILE A 230 21.69 -0.29 -3.14
C ILE A 230 22.26 0.37 -4.41
N PRO A 231 22.10 -0.26 -5.59
CA PRO A 231 22.54 0.31 -6.87
C PRO A 231 22.13 1.78 -7.06
N GLU A 232 22.99 2.55 -7.74
CA GLU A 232 22.82 4.00 -7.91
C GLU A 232 21.94 4.39 -9.10
N THR A 233 21.65 3.44 -9.99
CA THR A 233 20.81 3.64 -11.17
C THR A 233 19.75 2.54 -11.27
N ARG A 234 18.67 2.84 -11.99
CA ARG A 234 17.59 1.88 -12.25
C ARG A 234 18.08 0.70 -13.09
N GLU A 235 18.97 0.99 -14.04
CA GLU A 235 19.56 0.01 -14.94
C GLU A 235 20.41 -1.00 -14.16
N ALA A 236 21.29 -0.51 -13.28
CA ALA A 236 22.12 -1.37 -12.44
C ALA A 236 21.27 -2.19 -11.45
N LEU A 237 20.16 -1.61 -10.94
CA LEU A 237 19.22 -2.33 -10.09
C LEU A 237 18.50 -3.45 -10.86
N ALA A 238 18.11 -3.21 -12.11
CA ALA A 238 17.47 -4.20 -12.97
C ALA A 238 18.43 -5.35 -13.34
N GLU A 239 19.69 -5.04 -13.64
CA GLU A 239 20.74 -6.03 -13.87
C GLU A 239 20.99 -6.90 -12.62
N TRP A 240 21.15 -6.27 -11.45
CA TRP A 240 21.30 -6.98 -10.19
C TRP A 240 20.11 -7.91 -9.92
N ARG A 241 18.89 -7.43 -10.16
CA ARG A 241 17.67 -8.22 -9.97
C ARG A 241 17.65 -9.44 -10.87
N GLU A 242 18.01 -9.30 -12.15
CA GLU A 242 18.02 -10.43 -13.09
C GLU A 242 19.07 -11.48 -12.68
N GLU A 243 20.25 -11.05 -12.22
CA GLU A 243 21.28 -11.95 -11.69
C GLU A 243 20.82 -12.66 -10.41
N TYR A 244 20.10 -11.97 -9.52
CA TYR A 244 19.56 -12.56 -8.30
C TYR A 244 18.45 -13.58 -8.61
N GLU A 245 17.45 -13.19 -9.40
CA GLU A 245 16.33 -14.06 -9.74
C GLU A 245 16.77 -15.29 -10.54
N SER A 246 17.71 -15.16 -11.47
CA SER A 246 18.21 -16.30 -12.25
C SER A 246 18.88 -17.38 -11.40
N ARG A 247 19.47 -17.00 -10.26
CA ARG A 247 20.13 -17.93 -9.31
C ARG A 247 19.20 -18.45 -8.23
N HIS A 248 18.28 -17.62 -7.74
CA HIS A 248 17.53 -17.91 -6.51
C HIS A 248 16.04 -18.19 -6.72
N MET A 249 15.45 -17.80 -7.85
CA MET A 249 14.03 -18.05 -8.15
C MET A 249 13.84 -19.44 -8.74
N VAL A 250 13.93 -20.44 -7.86
CA VAL A 250 13.82 -21.87 -8.17
C VAL A 250 12.59 -22.47 -7.50
N PHE A 251 12.15 -23.62 -7.99
CA PHE A 251 11.02 -24.32 -7.39
C PHE A 251 11.31 -24.76 -5.95
N ALA A 252 10.35 -24.53 -5.05
CA ALA A 252 10.32 -25.10 -3.72
C ALA A 252 8.87 -25.31 -3.26
N GLU A 253 8.63 -26.35 -2.45
CA GLU A 253 7.30 -26.65 -1.90
C GLU A 253 6.72 -25.49 -1.07
N SER A 254 7.60 -24.75 -0.35
CA SER A 254 7.19 -23.57 0.38
C SER A 254 6.66 -22.46 -0.53
N ASN A 255 7.23 -22.30 -1.74
CA ASN A 255 6.77 -21.32 -2.73
C ASN A 255 5.35 -21.67 -3.19
N GLN A 256 5.13 -22.95 -3.53
CA GLN A 256 3.85 -23.45 -4.01
C GLN A 256 2.75 -23.28 -2.95
N GLN A 257 3.06 -23.60 -1.68
CA GLN A 257 2.09 -23.47 -0.59
C GLN A 257 1.69 -22.02 -0.34
N VAL A 258 2.67 -21.13 -0.09
CA VAL A 258 2.39 -19.71 0.23
C VAL A 258 1.75 -19.00 -0.96
N GLY A 259 2.19 -19.32 -2.18
CA GLY A 259 1.54 -18.87 -3.40
C GLY A 259 0.08 -19.32 -3.48
N GLY A 260 -0.19 -20.61 -3.24
CA GLY A 260 -1.54 -21.18 -3.28
C GLY A 260 -2.50 -20.51 -2.29
N GLU A 261 -2.06 -20.32 -1.04
CA GLU A 261 -2.82 -19.63 0.00
C GLU A 261 -3.09 -18.16 -0.36
N THR A 262 -2.13 -17.48 -0.99
CA THR A 262 -2.32 -16.09 -1.45
C THR A 262 -3.28 -16.01 -2.64
N VAL A 263 -3.26 -17.00 -3.54
CA VAL A 263 -4.27 -17.09 -4.61
C VAL A 263 -5.67 -17.26 -4.01
N GLU A 264 -5.84 -18.06 -2.95
CA GLU A 264 -7.14 -18.17 -2.26
C GLU A 264 -7.62 -16.83 -1.73
N LEU A 265 -6.72 -16.07 -1.13
CA LEU A 265 -7.03 -14.74 -0.63
C LEU A 265 -7.52 -13.81 -1.75
N LEU A 266 -6.87 -13.84 -2.92
CA LEU A 266 -7.28 -13.02 -4.08
C LEU A 266 -8.61 -13.47 -4.69
N LEU A 267 -8.86 -14.78 -4.73
CA LEU A 267 -10.08 -15.36 -5.29
C LEU A 267 -11.26 -15.35 -4.32
N TRP A 268 -11.08 -14.76 -3.14
CA TRP A 268 -12.10 -14.81 -2.10
C TRP A 268 -13.47 -14.27 -2.55
N HIS A 269 -13.49 -13.09 -3.20
CA HIS A 269 -14.74 -12.47 -3.67
C HIS A 269 -15.34 -13.17 -4.91
N VAL A 270 -14.59 -14.10 -5.49
CA VAL A 270 -15.00 -14.85 -6.68
C VAL A 270 -15.85 -16.05 -6.24
N PRO A 271 -17.01 -16.33 -6.88
CA PRO A 271 -17.77 -17.53 -6.59
C PRO A 271 -16.93 -18.81 -6.74
N LYS A 272 -17.05 -19.75 -5.79
CA LYS A 272 -16.22 -20.98 -5.74
C LYS A 272 -16.23 -21.80 -7.04
N PHE A 273 -17.37 -21.86 -7.74
CA PHE A 273 -17.46 -22.57 -9.02
C PHE A 273 -16.57 -21.96 -10.11
N PHE A 274 -16.22 -20.68 -10.00
CA PHE A 274 -15.36 -19.96 -10.95
C PHE A 274 -13.89 -19.95 -10.53
N HIS A 275 -13.56 -20.42 -9.32
CA HIS A 275 -12.18 -20.47 -8.81
C HIS A 275 -11.21 -21.19 -9.76
N PRO A 276 -11.52 -22.36 -10.35
CA PRO A 276 -10.58 -23.04 -11.25
C PRO A 276 -10.16 -22.18 -12.44
N PHE A 277 -11.10 -21.40 -12.99
CA PHE A 277 -10.80 -20.47 -14.07
C PHE A 277 -10.06 -19.24 -13.55
N ALA A 278 -10.50 -18.64 -12.44
CA ALA A 278 -9.89 -17.44 -11.89
C ALA A 278 -8.44 -17.68 -11.42
N ARG A 279 -8.10 -18.88 -10.93
CA ARG A 279 -6.70 -19.28 -10.68
C ARG A 279 -5.85 -19.17 -11.93
N LYS A 280 -6.34 -19.65 -13.07
CA LYS A 280 -5.62 -19.56 -14.35
C LYS A 280 -5.42 -18.12 -14.80
N VAL A 281 -6.37 -17.23 -14.48
CA VAL A 281 -6.25 -15.77 -14.71
C VAL A 281 -5.17 -15.15 -13.83
N VAL A 282 -5.07 -15.53 -12.54
CA VAL A 282 -4.00 -15.06 -11.65
C VAL A 282 -2.64 -15.57 -12.14
N VAL A 283 -2.55 -16.86 -12.50
CA VAL A 283 -1.31 -17.46 -13.01
C VAL A 283 -0.90 -16.86 -14.36
N SER A 284 -1.83 -16.43 -15.23
CA SER A 284 -1.49 -15.79 -16.51
C SER A 284 -0.87 -14.41 -16.39
N LEU A 285 -0.94 -13.80 -15.19
CA LEU A 285 -0.29 -12.53 -14.85
C LEU A 285 1.12 -12.73 -14.29
N MET A 286 1.54 -13.96 -14.01
CA MET A 286 2.91 -14.29 -13.59
C MET A 286 3.81 -14.51 -14.81
N TYR A 287 5.02 -13.96 -14.78
CA TYR A 287 6.03 -14.28 -15.78
C TYR A 287 6.56 -15.71 -15.60
N GLU A 288 7.20 -16.24 -16.63
CA GLU A 288 7.51 -17.66 -16.72
C GLU A 288 8.34 -18.21 -15.56
N ARG A 289 9.45 -17.55 -15.20
CA ARG A 289 10.32 -17.97 -14.09
C ARG A 289 9.56 -18.00 -12.77
N LEU A 290 8.77 -16.97 -12.47
CA LEU A 290 7.94 -16.89 -11.28
C LEU A 290 6.92 -18.04 -11.23
N ARG A 291 6.19 -18.26 -12.31
CA ARG A 291 5.21 -19.35 -12.42
C ARG A 291 5.85 -20.72 -12.15
N LEU A 292 7.01 -20.97 -12.77
CA LEU A 292 7.75 -22.22 -12.61
C LEU A 292 8.29 -22.40 -11.19
N SER A 293 8.75 -21.33 -10.54
CA SER A 293 9.23 -21.37 -9.15
C SER A 293 8.15 -21.76 -8.13
N MET A 294 6.87 -21.65 -8.50
CA MET A 294 5.73 -22.07 -7.68
C MET A 294 5.11 -23.40 -8.12
N GLY A 295 5.63 -24.01 -9.20
CA GLY A 295 5.08 -25.25 -9.74
C GLY A 295 3.70 -25.08 -10.38
N TYR A 296 3.33 -23.88 -10.82
CA TYR A 296 2.07 -23.67 -11.52
C TYR A 296 2.17 -24.09 -12.99
N GLU A 297 1.18 -24.84 -13.45
CA GLU A 297 1.07 -25.21 -14.86
C GLU A 297 0.84 -23.98 -15.74
N LYS A 298 1.34 -24.03 -16.97
CA LYS A 298 1.14 -22.95 -17.95
C LYS A 298 -0.34 -22.91 -18.35
N PRO A 299 -1.07 -21.81 -18.12
CA PRO A 299 -2.43 -21.65 -18.62
C PRO A 299 -2.48 -21.74 -20.16
N SER A 300 -3.65 -22.07 -20.69
CA SER A 300 -3.87 -22.07 -22.15
C SER A 300 -3.64 -20.66 -22.73
N PRO A 301 -3.06 -20.52 -23.94
CA PRO A 301 -2.74 -19.21 -24.53
C PRO A 301 -3.90 -18.21 -24.59
N TRP A 302 -5.12 -18.69 -24.82
CA TRP A 302 -6.30 -17.83 -24.88
C TRP A 302 -6.62 -17.13 -23.56
N ILE A 303 -6.21 -17.68 -22.41
CA ILE A 303 -6.42 -17.06 -21.09
C ILE A 303 -5.54 -15.82 -20.96
N TYR A 304 -4.30 -15.86 -21.43
CA TYR A 304 -3.43 -14.68 -21.49
C TYR A 304 -4.05 -13.60 -22.37
N THR A 305 -4.49 -13.97 -23.58
CA THR A 305 -5.15 -13.04 -24.50
C THR A 305 -6.39 -12.41 -23.87
N LEU A 306 -7.26 -13.20 -23.24
CA LEU A 306 -8.45 -12.71 -22.56
C LEU A 306 -8.09 -11.73 -21.43
N THR A 307 -7.20 -12.13 -20.52
CA THR A 307 -6.80 -11.29 -19.39
C THR A 307 -6.22 -9.95 -19.86
N TYR A 308 -5.27 -9.98 -20.81
CA TYR A 308 -4.65 -8.76 -21.33
C TYR A 308 -5.64 -7.89 -22.11
N THR A 309 -6.56 -8.51 -22.85
CA THR A 309 -7.61 -7.77 -23.57
C THR A 309 -8.55 -7.08 -22.61
N LEU A 310 -9.02 -7.74 -21.55
CA LEU A 310 -9.89 -7.14 -20.55
C LEU A 310 -9.22 -5.95 -19.84
N LEU A 311 -7.95 -6.10 -19.46
CA LEU A 311 -7.17 -5.01 -18.85
C LEU A 311 -6.96 -3.84 -19.82
N ARG A 312 -6.70 -4.12 -21.10
CA ARG A 312 -6.60 -3.07 -22.14
C ARG A 312 -7.94 -2.41 -22.44
N LEU A 313 -9.05 -3.14 -22.43
CA LEU A 313 -10.39 -2.57 -22.58
C LEU A 313 -10.69 -1.62 -21.41
N ARG A 314 -10.38 -2.03 -20.18
CA ARG A 314 -10.45 -1.15 -19.00
C ARG A 314 -9.58 0.10 -19.18
N ALA A 315 -8.33 -0.06 -19.63
CA ALA A 315 -7.43 1.07 -19.87
C ALA A 315 -8.01 2.05 -20.90
N ASN A 316 -8.53 1.56 -22.03
CA ASN A 316 -9.16 2.39 -23.05
C ASN A 316 -10.44 3.06 -22.55
N PHE A 317 -11.25 2.36 -21.76
CA PHE A 317 -12.43 2.94 -21.10
C PHE A 317 -12.03 4.10 -20.19
N ILE A 318 -11.02 3.92 -19.33
CA ILE A 318 -10.51 5.00 -18.47
C ILE A 318 -9.99 6.17 -19.31
N LYS A 319 -9.20 5.89 -20.35
CA LYS A 319 -8.58 6.90 -21.22
C LYS A 319 -9.60 7.83 -21.84
N HIS A 320 -10.70 7.26 -22.36
CA HIS A 320 -11.61 7.95 -23.25
C HIS A 320 -12.94 8.34 -22.60
N LEU A 321 -13.36 7.65 -21.53
CA LEU A 321 -14.71 7.77 -20.98
C LEU A 321 -14.77 8.18 -19.51
N MET A 322 -13.65 8.26 -18.80
CA MET A 322 -13.64 8.71 -17.40
C MET A 322 -12.99 10.09 -17.30
N LEU A 323 -13.39 10.90 -16.31
CA LEU A 323 -12.65 12.11 -15.93
C LEU A 323 -11.45 11.76 -15.02
N PRO A 324 -10.39 12.59 -14.97
CA PRO A 324 -9.30 12.40 -14.02
C PRO A 324 -9.76 12.60 -12.57
N ARG A 325 -9.07 11.96 -11.62
CA ARG A 325 -9.38 12.10 -10.19
C ARG A 325 -8.90 13.45 -9.68
N LYS A 326 -9.80 14.19 -9.03
CA LYS A 326 -9.47 15.43 -8.32
C LYS A 326 -8.84 15.15 -6.96
N THR A 327 -9.33 14.13 -6.27
CA THR A 327 -8.82 13.73 -4.95
C THR A 327 -7.91 12.51 -5.08
N PRO A 328 -6.80 12.46 -4.32
CA PRO A 328 -5.96 11.27 -4.29
C PRO A 328 -6.69 10.12 -3.61
N LYS A 329 -6.38 8.90 -4.05
CA LYS A 329 -6.83 7.66 -3.41
C LYS A 329 -5.64 7.01 -2.70
N THR A 330 -5.78 6.84 -1.40
CA THR A 330 -4.79 6.23 -0.48
C THR A 330 -5.51 5.39 0.57
N ILE A 331 -4.77 4.45 1.17
CA ILE A 331 -5.24 3.55 2.23
C ILE A 331 -5.26 4.29 3.59
N VAL A 332 -4.28 5.19 3.80
CA VAL A 332 -4.15 6.00 5.01
C VAL A 332 -4.67 7.41 4.79
N PRO A 333 -5.16 8.12 5.83
CA PRO A 333 -5.65 9.48 5.71
C PRO A 333 -4.57 10.41 5.15
N PHE A 334 -4.95 11.22 4.17
CA PHE A 334 -4.01 12.09 3.47
C PHE A 334 -3.81 13.45 4.15
N ASP A 335 -4.80 13.91 4.92
CA ASP A 335 -4.79 15.14 5.72
C ASP A 335 -4.69 14.79 7.22
N HIS A 336 -3.98 15.60 7.99
CA HIS A 336 -3.87 15.50 9.45
C HIS A 336 -5.18 15.82 10.20
N SER A 337 -6.09 16.55 9.56
CA SER A 337 -7.22 17.23 10.21
C SER A 337 -8.60 16.76 9.76
N LYS A 338 -8.70 15.94 8.70
CA LYS A 338 -9.99 15.60 8.07
C LYS A 338 -10.10 14.13 7.67
N ASP A 339 -11.21 13.53 8.09
CA ASP A 339 -11.72 12.27 7.56
C ASP A 339 -12.19 12.49 6.12
N TYR A 340 -11.32 12.28 5.13
CA TYR A 340 -11.74 12.33 3.73
C TYR A 340 -12.45 11.04 3.33
N PHE A 341 -13.75 11.17 3.02
CA PHE A 341 -14.57 10.11 2.43
C PHE A 341 -14.27 9.97 0.95
N THR A 342 -13.94 8.76 0.49
CA THR A 342 -14.09 8.40 -0.93
C THR A 342 -14.78 7.04 -1.06
N SER A 343 -15.86 7.02 -1.83
CA SER A 343 -16.64 5.83 -2.20
C SER A 343 -15.89 5.03 -3.26
N VAL A 344 -15.70 3.74 -3.04
CA VAL A 344 -15.32 2.82 -4.10
C VAL A 344 -16.13 1.55 -3.97
N ASP A 345 -16.92 1.29 -5.02
CA ASP A 345 -17.78 0.14 -5.22
C ASP A 345 -17.01 -1.18 -5.32
N LEU A 346 -16.76 -1.83 -4.18
CA LEU A 346 -16.46 -3.25 -4.11
C LEU A 346 -17.31 -3.85 -2.97
N PRO A 347 -18.05 -4.94 -3.19
CA PRO A 347 -18.91 -5.51 -2.16
C PRO A 347 -18.06 -6.03 -0.98
N ALA A 348 -18.39 -5.50 0.20
CA ALA A 348 -17.84 -5.79 1.52
C ALA A 348 -17.69 -7.29 1.83
N VAL A 349 -16.46 -7.79 1.93
CA VAL A 349 -16.15 -9.08 2.59
C VAL A 349 -14.80 -8.98 3.27
N CYS A 350 -14.72 -9.36 4.55
CA CYS A 350 -13.48 -9.43 5.31
C CYS A 350 -12.41 -10.22 4.53
N PRO A 351 -11.29 -9.61 4.11
CA PRO A 351 -10.11 -10.33 3.62
C PRO A 351 -9.59 -11.39 4.60
N ALA A 352 -10.18 -11.50 5.81
CA ALA A 352 -9.69 -12.33 6.88
C ALA A 352 -10.14 -13.78 6.93
N SER A 353 -11.40 -13.96 7.24
CA SER A 353 -12.02 -15.28 7.26
C SER A 353 -12.69 -15.60 5.93
N GLY A 354 -12.86 -14.57 5.11
CA GLY A 354 -13.70 -14.62 3.94
C GLY A 354 -15.20 -14.84 4.18
N ALA A 355 -15.63 -15.17 5.39
CA ALA A 355 -17.04 -15.46 5.68
C ALA A 355 -17.98 -14.34 5.19
N ARG A 356 -19.04 -14.72 4.47
CA ARG A 356 -20.19 -13.85 4.20
C ARG A 356 -21.11 -13.88 5.42
N ALA A 357 -21.65 -12.73 5.81
CA ALA A 357 -22.65 -12.64 6.89
C ALA A 357 -23.89 -13.52 6.63
N SER A 358 -24.17 -13.87 5.37
CA SER A 358 -25.25 -14.77 4.96
C SER A 358 -24.98 -16.26 5.18
N GLU A 359 -23.75 -16.67 5.52
CA GLU A 359 -23.35 -18.08 5.61
C GLU A 359 -23.28 -18.60 7.05
N GLY A 360 -23.62 -17.78 8.05
CA GLY A 360 -23.71 -18.21 9.46
C GLY A 360 -22.39 -18.72 10.06
N ARG A 361 -21.24 -18.40 9.45
CA ARG A 361 -19.91 -18.86 9.90
C ARG A 361 -19.09 -17.69 10.46
N THR A 362 -18.56 -17.92 11.65
CA THR A 362 -17.74 -17.02 12.47
C THR A 362 -16.28 -16.93 12.04
N CYS A 363 -15.71 -15.74 12.12
CA CYS A 363 -14.26 -15.50 12.08
C CYS A 363 -13.59 -16.01 13.39
N PRO A 364 -12.56 -16.88 13.33
CA PRO A 364 -11.95 -17.45 14.52
C PRO A 364 -10.72 -16.64 14.97
N VAL A 365 -10.88 -15.40 15.44
CA VAL A 365 -9.77 -14.69 16.11
C VAL A 365 -10.27 -13.73 17.18
N GLY A 366 -9.84 -13.96 18.42
CA GLY A 366 -9.73 -12.90 19.44
C GLY A 366 -10.63 -12.99 20.68
N GLY A 367 -10.97 -14.18 21.16
CA GLY A 367 -11.51 -14.36 22.52
C GLY A 367 -10.40 -14.62 23.52
N HIS A 368 -9.78 -13.58 24.09
CA HIS A 368 -9.07 -13.67 25.36
C HIS A 368 -9.25 -12.38 26.18
N ALA A 369 -9.97 -12.50 27.29
CA ALA A 369 -9.65 -11.72 28.49
C ALA A 369 -8.37 -12.29 29.10
N ILE A 370 -7.65 -11.52 29.93
CA ILE A 370 -7.27 -11.92 31.30
C ILE A 370 -6.54 -10.76 32.00
N ALA A 371 -6.78 -10.75 33.31
CA ALA A 371 -6.34 -9.90 34.40
C ALA A 371 -4.97 -9.20 34.30
N GLU A 372 -4.96 -8.01 34.91
CA GLU A 372 -3.78 -7.33 35.43
C GLU A 372 -2.87 -8.31 36.19
N LYS A 373 -1.68 -8.53 35.64
CA LYS A 373 -0.43 -8.36 36.37
C LYS A 373 0.75 -8.31 35.40
N ASP A 374 1.58 -7.30 35.63
CA ASP A 374 2.95 -7.14 35.16
C ASP A 374 3.19 -6.77 33.69
N SER A 375 2.88 -5.52 33.33
CA SER A 375 3.84 -4.65 32.61
C SER A 375 3.39 -3.18 32.68
N GLY A 376 4.12 -2.36 33.43
CA GLY A 376 3.85 -0.93 33.60
C GLY A 376 4.18 -0.09 32.36
N THR A 377 3.33 -0.11 31.34
CA THR A 377 3.47 0.78 30.15
C THR A 377 2.19 1.55 29.85
N ALA A 378 2.40 2.84 29.62
CA ALA A 378 1.44 3.94 29.59
C ALA A 378 0.25 3.80 28.63
N VAL A 379 -0.86 4.46 29.00
CA VAL A 379 -2.01 4.73 28.14
C VAL A 379 -1.55 5.50 26.89
N PRO A 380 -1.91 5.09 25.66
CA PRO A 380 -1.55 5.85 24.46
C PRO A 380 -2.20 7.24 24.49
N LYS A 381 -1.39 8.30 24.56
CA LYS A 381 -1.84 9.70 24.42
C LYS A 381 -1.67 10.13 22.96
N GLY A 382 -2.70 10.70 22.33
CA GLY A 382 -2.61 11.33 21.00
C GLY A 382 -3.72 10.92 20.01
N PRO A 383 -3.78 11.57 18.83
CA PRO A 383 -4.72 11.24 17.76
C PRO A 383 -4.47 9.84 17.19
N ARG A 384 -5.50 9.27 16.55
CA ARG A 384 -5.48 7.94 15.91
C ARG A 384 -5.99 8.05 14.47
N MET A 385 -5.39 7.27 13.57
CA MET A 385 -5.80 7.21 12.17
C MET A 385 -6.83 6.11 11.95
N THR A 386 -7.68 6.30 10.95
CA THR A 386 -8.60 5.29 10.47
C THR A 386 -8.30 4.99 9.00
N ASN A 387 -8.41 3.73 8.58
CA ASN A 387 -8.22 3.39 7.18
C ASN A 387 -9.45 3.82 6.38
N THR A 388 -9.21 4.36 5.19
CA THR A 388 -10.26 4.88 4.28
C THR A 388 -10.96 3.78 3.47
N TRP A 389 -10.44 2.55 3.50
CA TRP A 389 -11.08 1.36 2.92
C TRP A 389 -12.13 0.79 3.85
N PHE A 390 -13.18 1.59 4.03
CA PHE A 390 -14.23 1.39 5.01
C PHE A 390 -15.03 0.09 4.82
N ASP A 391 -15.22 -0.40 3.59
CA ASP A 391 -16.18 -1.50 3.37
C ASP A 391 -15.67 -2.92 3.66
N VAL A 392 -14.38 -3.12 3.93
CA VAL A 392 -13.82 -4.48 3.90
C VAL A 392 -13.19 -4.98 5.20
N MET A 393 -12.74 -4.15 6.15
CA MET A 393 -11.97 -4.68 7.30
C MET A 393 -12.35 -4.00 8.64
N PRO A 394 -12.99 -4.73 9.56
CA PRO A 394 -13.50 -4.15 10.79
C PRO A 394 -12.44 -3.94 11.90
N MET A 395 -11.19 -4.38 11.69
CA MET A 395 -10.13 -4.39 12.72
C MET A 395 -9.75 -3.01 13.27
N TYR A 396 -9.82 -1.99 12.41
CA TYR A 396 -9.53 -0.59 12.75
C TYR A 396 -10.73 0.33 12.52
N SER A 397 -11.91 -0.23 12.23
CA SER A 397 -13.08 0.56 11.85
C SER A 397 -13.82 1.10 13.08
N LEU A 398 -14.23 2.36 12.99
CA LEU A 398 -15.17 2.95 13.93
C LEU A 398 -16.58 2.38 13.68
N PRO A 399 -17.43 2.28 14.72
CA PRO A 399 -18.84 1.99 14.53
C PRO A 399 -19.46 2.95 13.52
N ALA A 400 -20.33 2.44 12.64
CA ALA A 400 -21.02 3.28 11.68
C ALA A 400 -21.82 4.38 12.40
N LYS A 401 -21.61 5.65 12.00
CA LYS A 401 -22.34 6.79 12.57
C LYS A 401 -23.84 6.55 12.41
N ARG A 402 -24.62 6.80 13.46
CA ARG A 402 -26.08 6.62 13.44
C ARG A 402 -26.67 7.36 12.23
N TRP A 403 -27.55 6.69 11.49
CA TRP A 403 -28.19 7.19 10.26
C TRP A 403 -27.28 7.41 9.04
N SER A 404 -25.99 7.04 9.11
CA SER A 404 -25.18 6.94 7.89
C SER A 404 -25.71 5.85 6.95
N ALA A 405 -25.41 5.95 5.66
CA ALA A 405 -25.79 4.94 4.66
C ALA A 405 -25.38 3.52 5.09
N ARG A 406 -24.19 3.38 5.69
CA ARG A 406 -23.69 2.12 6.24
C ARG A 406 -24.49 1.66 7.45
N TRP A 407 -24.80 2.55 8.41
CA TRP A 407 -25.60 2.19 9.58
C TRP A 407 -26.98 1.69 9.18
N VAL A 408 -27.59 2.32 8.18
CA VAL A 408 -28.87 1.88 7.60
C VAL A 408 -28.69 0.51 6.94
N TYR A 409 -27.67 0.34 6.09
CA TYR A 409 -27.35 -0.95 5.46
C TYR A 409 -27.17 -2.08 6.50
N GLU A 410 -26.38 -1.87 7.55
CA GLU A 410 -26.12 -2.87 8.60
C GLU A 410 -27.38 -3.28 9.37
N ARG A 411 -28.39 -2.41 9.43
CA ARG A 411 -29.66 -2.65 10.14
C ARG A 411 -30.75 -3.19 9.23
N VAL A 412 -30.78 -2.75 7.97
CA VAL A 412 -31.79 -3.13 6.97
C VAL A 412 -31.43 -4.43 6.26
N CYS A 413 -30.14 -4.68 6.00
CA CYS A 413 -29.66 -5.90 5.34
C CYS A 413 -29.31 -7.03 6.31
N PHE A 414 -29.84 -6.98 7.55
CA PHE A 414 -29.67 -8.02 8.58
C PHE A 414 -28.23 -8.44 8.85
N VAL A 415 -27.27 -7.49 8.81
CA VAL A 415 -25.91 -7.77 9.24
C VAL A 415 -25.94 -8.09 10.73
N ASP A 416 -25.44 -9.27 11.08
CA ASP A 416 -25.36 -9.76 12.46
C ASP A 416 -24.69 -8.69 13.36
N PRO A 417 -25.25 -8.34 14.53
CA PRO A 417 -24.66 -7.36 15.44
C PRO A 417 -23.18 -7.60 15.77
N ALA A 418 -22.74 -8.85 15.84
CA ALA A 418 -21.35 -9.22 16.05
C ALA A 418 -20.47 -8.92 14.84
N GLU A 419 -21.04 -8.83 13.63
CA GLU A 419 -20.35 -8.58 12.37
C GLU A 419 -20.35 -7.10 11.94
N ARG A 420 -21.07 -6.24 12.65
CA ARG A 420 -21.15 -4.80 12.34
C ARG A 420 -19.83 -4.08 12.58
N TRP A 421 -19.67 -2.92 11.97
CA TRP A 421 -18.50 -2.07 12.23
C TRP A 421 -18.37 -1.70 13.69
N GLY A 422 -17.13 -1.69 14.18
CA GLY A 422 -16.84 -1.44 15.59
C GLY A 422 -17.47 -2.45 16.55
N ALA A 423 -17.91 -3.63 16.08
CA ALA A 423 -18.33 -4.70 16.98
C ALA A 423 -17.15 -5.16 17.85
N ALA A 424 -17.43 -5.59 19.07
CA ALA A 424 -16.40 -5.85 20.09
C ALA A 424 -15.31 -6.83 19.62
N LYS A 425 -15.68 -7.86 18.85
CA LYS A 425 -14.75 -8.86 18.31
C LYS A 425 -13.76 -8.32 17.27
N TRP A 426 -14.04 -7.15 16.71
CA TRP A 426 -13.22 -6.51 15.69
C TRP A 426 -12.41 -5.34 16.23
N ARG A 427 -12.60 -4.95 17.50
CA ARG A 427 -11.86 -3.83 18.08
C ARG A 427 -10.43 -4.27 18.39
N ALA A 428 -9.46 -3.44 18.04
CA ALA A 428 -8.10 -3.57 18.56
C ALA A 428 -8.12 -3.58 20.10
N SER A 429 -7.26 -4.40 20.72
CA SER A 429 -7.18 -4.58 22.18
C SER A 429 -6.92 -3.25 22.93
N THR A 430 -6.32 -2.30 22.24
CA THR A 430 -6.07 -0.92 22.68
C THR A 430 -7.34 -0.10 22.97
N LEU A 431 -8.48 -0.47 22.39
CA LEU A 431 -9.75 0.24 22.54
C LEU A 431 -10.68 -0.36 23.60
N ALA A 432 -10.46 -1.62 23.98
CA ALA A 432 -11.36 -2.37 24.85
C ALA A 432 -11.17 -2.07 26.35
N ALA A 433 -10.11 -1.37 26.74
CA ALA A 433 -9.77 -1.09 28.14
C ALA A 433 -10.43 0.18 28.73
N ALA A 434 -11.55 0.64 28.16
CA ALA A 434 -12.32 1.73 28.75
C ALA A 434 -13.27 1.16 29.81
N ALA A 435 -12.78 1.08 31.06
CA ALA A 435 -13.50 0.88 32.34
C ALA A 435 -14.53 -0.29 32.48
N PRO A 436 -14.64 -0.92 33.68
CA PRO A 436 -15.70 -1.90 33.93
C PRO A 436 -17.08 -1.24 33.78
N GLY A 437 -17.88 -1.71 32.82
CA GLY A 437 -19.26 -1.23 32.60
C GLY A 437 -19.57 -0.64 31.22
N ILE A 438 -18.56 -0.38 30.38
CA ILE A 438 -18.80 0.13 29.02
C ILE A 438 -19.21 -1.02 28.08
N LYS A 439 -20.53 -1.24 27.98
CA LYS A 439 -21.16 -2.22 27.07
C LYS A 439 -21.39 -1.68 25.64
N ALA A 440 -21.11 -0.40 25.39
CA ALA A 440 -21.36 0.27 24.12
C ALA A 440 -20.05 0.87 23.54
N PRO A 441 -19.93 1.06 22.21
CA PRO A 441 -18.80 1.80 21.66
C PRO A 441 -18.81 3.23 22.23
N VAL A 442 -17.69 3.68 22.79
CA VAL A 442 -17.51 5.08 23.16
C VAL A 442 -17.22 5.86 21.88
N GLU A 443 -17.96 6.94 21.66
CA GLU A 443 -17.74 7.85 20.54
C GLU A 443 -16.31 8.43 20.63
N GLY A 444 -15.51 8.28 19.58
CA GLY A 444 -14.10 8.72 19.54
C GLY A 444 -13.05 7.65 19.89
N LEU A 445 -13.44 6.42 20.21
CA LEU A 445 -12.51 5.31 20.47
C LEU A 445 -12.48 4.31 19.30
N GLY A 446 -11.63 4.59 18.30
CA GLY A 446 -11.29 3.72 17.17
C GLY A 446 -9.97 4.10 16.49
N GLY A 447 -9.52 3.31 15.51
CA GLY A 447 -8.32 3.59 14.74
C GLY A 447 -7.00 3.06 15.33
N PHE A 448 -5.90 3.34 14.64
CA PHE A 448 -4.55 2.86 14.95
C PHE A 448 -3.55 4.01 15.03
N ARG A 449 -2.45 3.78 15.75
CA ARG A 449 -1.21 4.55 15.60
C ARG A 449 -0.15 3.69 14.92
N LEU A 450 0.81 4.32 14.25
CA LEU A 450 1.76 3.62 13.38
C LEU A 450 2.72 2.73 14.17
N GLU A 451 3.10 3.16 15.36
CA GLU A 451 3.94 2.41 16.28
C GLU A 451 3.26 1.14 16.83
N GLU A 452 1.93 1.00 16.66
CA GLU A 452 1.15 -0.14 17.14
C GLU A 452 0.88 -1.19 16.06
N LEU A 453 1.04 -0.85 14.77
CA LEU A 453 0.74 -1.76 13.66
C LEU A 453 1.62 -3.01 13.68
N GLY A 454 1.08 -4.16 13.28
CA GLY A 454 1.77 -5.45 13.28
C GLY A 454 1.04 -6.51 14.12
N PRO A 455 1.65 -7.68 14.36
CA PRO A 455 0.99 -8.80 15.05
C PRO A 455 0.43 -8.41 16.43
N ALA A 456 -0.71 -8.99 16.82
CA ALA A 456 -1.43 -8.65 18.06
C ALA A 456 -0.55 -8.63 19.32
N GLY A 457 0.34 -9.63 19.46
CA GLY A 457 1.25 -9.73 20.60
C GLY A 457 2.39 -8.70 20.63
N LEU A 458 2.50 -7.83 19.63
CA LEU A 458 3.57 -6.84 19.46
C LEU A 458 3.05 -5.39 19.46
N GLU A 459 1.75 -5.13 19.54
CA GLU A 459 1.14 -3.78 19.45
C GLU A 459 1.81 -2.77 20.40
N ARG A 460 2.14 -3.18 21.63
CA ARG A 460 2.70 -2.31 22.67
C ARG A 460 4.18 -2.55 22.96
N LYS A 461 4.84 -3.40 22.19
CA LYS A 461 6.23 -3.78 22.44
C LYS A 461 7.19 -2.87 21.66
N GLY A 462 8.27 -2.48 22.33
CA GLY A 462 9.37 -1.74 21.71
C GLY A 462 9.05 -0.28 21.37
N ILE A 463 8.06 0.35 22.01
CA ILE A 463 7.68 1.75 21.69
C ILE A 463 8.86 2.71 21.86
N ASP A 464 9.65 2.58 22.93
CA ASP A 464 10.84 3.42 23.14
C ASP A 464 11.94 3.16 22.10
N GLU A 465 12.07 1.91 21.63
CA GLU A 465 13.02 1.54 20.57
C GLU A 465 12.57 2.14 19.23
N ILE A 466 11.27 2.05 18.92
CA ILE A 466 10.66 2.65 17.74
C ILE A 466 10.82 4.17 17.77
N LYS A 467 10.64 4.80 18.93
CA LYS A 467 10.85 6.24 19.10
C LYS A 467 12.29 6.64 18.79
N ARG A 468 13.28 5.99 19.42
CA ARG A 468 14.70 6.25 19.17
C ARG A 468 15.08 6.04 17.70
N GLU A 469 14.57 4.98 17.08
CA GLU A 469 14.81 4.72 15.66
C GLU A 469 14.14 5.76 14.77
N ALA A 470 12.92 6.20 15.08
CA ALA A 470 12.23 7.24 14.33
C ALA A 470 12.96 8.59 14.44
N GLU A 471 13.47 8.95 15.62
CA GLU A 471 14.32 10.15 15.81
C GLU A 471 15.62 10.05 15.00
N ARG A 472 16.27 8.88 15.01
CA ARG A 472 17.45 8.61 14.17
C ARG A 472 17.13 8.79 12.68
N LEU A 473 16.02 8.22 12.21
CA LEU A 473 15.56 8.38 10.84
C LEU A 473 15.24 9.84 10.52
N ASN A 474 14.74 10.62 11.48
CA ASN A 474 14.41 12.04 11.31
C ASN A 474 15.64 12.99 11.38
N GLY A 475 16.84 12.47 11.09
CA GLY A 475 18.09 13.24 11.15
C GLY A 475 18.59 13.48 12.59
N GLY A 476 18.22 12.62 13.54
CA GLY A 476 18.58 12.75 14.96
C GLY A 476 17.75 13.79 15.73
N ARG A 477 16.69 14.32 15.12
CA ARG A 477 15.82 15.34 15.73
C ARG A 477 14.68 14.70 16.52
N PRO A 478 14.25 15.32 17.62
CA PRO A 478 13.08 14.86 18.36
C PRO A 478 11.82 14.90 17.47
N LEU A 479 10.94 13.92 17.65
CA LEU A 479 9.64 13.89 16.95
C LEU A 479 8.76 15.03 17.47
N LYS A 480 8.14 15.79 16.57
CA LYS A 480 7.23 16.89 16.91
C LYS A 480 5.84 16.67 16.33
N GLY A 481 4.93 17.56 16.69
CA GLY A 481 3.57 17.55 16.19
C GLY A 481 2.66 16.52 16.88
N PRO A 482 1.39 16.45 16.46
CA PRO A 482 0.37 15.67 17.14
C PRO A 482 0.59 14.15 17.02
N TRP A 483 1.40 13.71 16.05
CA TRP A 483 1.70 12.29 15.81
C TRP A 483 2.98 11.82 16.47
N ALA A 484 3.72 12.69 17.18
CA ALA A 484 4.90 12.28 17.92
C ALA A 484 4.60 11.17 18.93
N ILE A 485 5.57 10.27 19.13
CA ILE A 485 5.49 9.26 20.20
C ILE A 485 5.82 9.98 21.52
N PRO A 486 4.92 9.91 22.54
CA PRO A 486 5.09 10.62 23.79
C PRO A 486 6.41 10.32 24.51
#